data_AF-A0A359E4C1-F1
#
_entry.id   AF-A0A359E4C1-F1
#
_cell.length_a   1.000
_cell.length_b   1.000
_cell.length_c   1.000
_cell.angle_alpha   90.00
_cell.angle_beta   90.00
_cell.angle_gamma   90.00
#
_symmetry.space_group_name_H-M   'P 1'
#
loop_
_entity.id
_entity.type
_entity.pdbx_description
1 polymer ?
#
loop_
_entity_poly.entity_id
_entity_poly.type
_entity_poly.pdbx_seq_one_letter_code
_entity_poly.pdbx_strand_id
1 'polypeptide(L)'
;NLDAIIGPTGGPAWKTDLTNGDNFAVSSSSPAARSGYPNITVPMGYIDGLPVGISFFGRAWSEPQLLEIAYAFEQATNVRKAPQFKNADM
;
A
#
# COMPACT_ATOMS: atom_id res chain seq x y z
N ASN A 1 -8.37 5.80 -22.78
CA ASN A 1 -8.90 4.71 -21.93
C ASN A 1 -7.75 4.27 -21.00
N LEU A 2 -7.99 4.02 -19.71
CA LEU A 2 -6.96 3.72 -18.70
C LEU A 2 -7.20 2.35 -18.07
N ASP A 3 -6.16 1.55 -17.85
CA ASP A 3 -6.32 0.18 -17.30
C ASP A 3 -6.38 0.12 -15.77
N ALA A 4 -5.69 1.02 -15.06
CA ALA A 4 -5.76 1.13 -13.60
C ALA A 4 -5.48 2.56 -13.14
N ILE A 5 -6.05 2.94 -11.99
CA ILE A 5 -5.67 4.17 -11.26
C ILE A 5 -4.69 3.79 -10.15
N ILE A 6 -3.75 4.67 -9.83
CA ILE A 6 -2.78 4.45 -8.75
C ILE A 6 -2.78 5.58 -7.74
N GLY A 7 -2.42 5.26 -6.49
CA GLY A 7 -2.22 6.23 -5.43
C GLY A 7 -1.46 5.65 -4.24
N PRO A 8 -0.93 6.49 -3.34
CA PRO A 8 -0.33 6.01 -2.09
C PRO A 8 -1.38 5.29 -1.25
N THR A 9 -1.04 4.12 -0.72
CA THR A 9 -2.00 3.34 0.08
C THR A 9 -2.32 4.04 1.40
N GLY A 10 -1.27 4.55 2.06
CA GLY A 10 -1.32 5.22 3.34
C GLY A 10 0.06 5.70 3.75
N GLY A 11 0.13 6.37 4.91
CA GLY A 11 1.40 6.78 5.51
C GLY A 11 2.18 5.61 6.12
N PRO A 12 3.43 5.84 6.55
CA PRO A 12 4.16 4.88 7.38
C PRO A 12 3.41 4.62 8.69
N ALA A 13 3.68 3.47 9.32
CA ALA A 13 3.08 3.13 10.60
C ALA A 13 3.37 4.22 11.66
N TRP A 14 2.35 4.61 12.43
CA TRP A 14 2.50 5.55 13.53
C TRP A 14 2.66 4.82 14.87
N LYS A 15 3.23 5.52 15.86
CA LYS A 15 3.26 5.05 17.24
C LYS A 15 1.85 5.11 17.84
N THR A 16 1.51 4.14 18.67
CA THR A 16 0.30 4.20 19.50
C THR A 16 0.42 5.38 20.47
N ASP A 17 -0.48 6.36 20.34
CA ASP A 17 -0.57 7.52 21.22
C ASP A 17 -1.88 7.44 22.02
N LEU A 18 -1.77 7.34 23.35
CA LEU A 18 -2.93 7.23 24.26
C LEU A 18 -3.59 8.58 24.55
N THR A 19 -2.93 9.69 24.23
CA THR A 19 -3.43 11.05 24.49
C THR A 19 -4.11 11.61 23.26
N ASN A 20 -3.46 11.53 22.09
CA ASN A 20 -3.98 12.11 20.84
C ASN A 20 -4.63 11.08 19.91
N GLY A 21 -4.45 9.78 20.16
CA GLY A 21 -5.06 8.70 19.35
C GLY A 21 -4.33 8.42 18.03
N ASP A 22 -5.06 7.86 17.07
CA ASP A 22 -4.50 7.42 15.79
C ASP A 22 -4.16 8.59 14.86
N ASN A 23 -2.99 8.52 14.22
CA ASN A 23 -2.53 9.53 13.28
C ASN A 23 -2.83 9.13 11.83
N PHE A 24 -4.12 9.05 11.52
CA PHE A 24 -4.60 8.64 10.20
C PHE A 24 -4.65 9.82 9.21
N ALA A 25 -3.70 9.87 8.27
CA ALA A 25 -3.58 10.97 7.31
C ALA A 25 -4.10 10.64 5.89
N VAL A 26 -3.78 9.46 5.37
CA VAL A 26 -4.07 9.06 3.97
C VAL A 26 -4.56 7.63 3.95
N SER A 27 -5.59 7.35 3.14
CA SER A 27 -6.03 5.99 2.86
C SER A 27 -6.66 5.83 1.49
N SER A 28 -6.19 4.79 0.79
CA SER A 28 -6.73 4.35 -0.50
C SER A 28 -7.80 3.26 -0.37
N SER A 29 -8.02 2.69 0.82
CA SER A 29 -8.96 1.56 0.99
C SER A 29 -10.43 2.00 0.98
N SER A 30 -10.74 3.16 1.55
CA SER A 30 -12.13 3.64 1.65
C SER A 30 -12.79 3.94 0.30
N PRO A 31 -12.13 4.61 -0.66
CA PRO A 31 -12.72 4.81 -1.99
C PRO A 31 -13.04 3.49 -2.70
N ALA A 32 -12.13 2.51 -2.68
CA ALA A 32 -12.37 1.19 -3.28
C ALA A 32 -13.54 0.45 -2.62
N ALA A 33 -13.59 0.45 -1.29
CA ALA A 33 -14.67 -0.19 -0.54
C ALA A 33 -16.04 0.44 -0.83
N ARG A 34 -16.10 1.76 -0.99
CA ARG A 34 -17.34 2.47 -1.33
C ARG A 34 -17.77 2.26 -2.78
N SER A 35 -16.83 2.22 -3.72
CA SER A 35 -17.13 2.05 -5.15
C SER A 35 -17.33 0.60 -5.57
N GLY A 36 -16.87 -0.36 -4.76
CA GLY A 36 -16.90 -1.80 -5.08
C GLY A 36 -15.89 -2.21 -6.15
N TYR A 37 -14.87 -1.39 -6.43
CA TYR A 37 -13.84 -1.71 -7.42
C TYR A 37 -12.67 -2.45 -6.78
N PRO A 38 -12.03 -3.39 -7.52
CA PRO A 38 -10.91 -4.14 -6.98
C PRO A 38 -9.72 -3.22 -6.71
N ASN A 39 -9.09 -3.43 -5.56
CA ASN A 39 -7.93 -2.68 -5.08
C ASN A 39 -6.87 -3.65 -4.58
N ILE A 40 -5.62 -3.46 -5.01
CA ILE A 40 -4.47 -4.23 -4.53
C ILE A 40 -3.36 -3.28 -4.10
N THR A 41 -2.69 -3.62 -3.00
CA THR A 41 -1.56 -2.85 -2.47
C THR A 41 -0.31 -3.70 -2.51
N VAL A 42 0.79 -3.11 -2.97
CA VAL A 42 2.13 -3.71 -2.97
C VAL A 42 3.17 -2.74 -2.38
N PRO A 43 4.30 -3.22 -1.85
CA PRO A 43 5.34 -2.35 -1.28
C PRO A 43 5.96 -1.44 -2.33
N MET A 44 5.97 -0.13 -2.09
CA MET A 44 6.61 0.86 -2.99
C MET A 44 7.88 1.47 -2.40
N GLY A 45 8.13 1.34 -1.11
CA GLY A 45 9.33 1.86 -0.48
C GLY A 45 9.29 1.83 1.02
N TYR A 46 10.20 2.61 1.61
CA TYR A 46 10.33 2.78 3.06
C TYR A 46 10.55 4.26 3.39
N ILE A 47 9.90 4.73 4.45
CA ILE A 47 10.12 6.06 5.05
C ILE A 47 10.57 5.80 6.49
N ASP A 48 11.74 6.30 6.87
CA ASP A 48 12.36 6.05 8.19
C ASP A 48 12.44 4.57 8.57
N GLY A 49 12.64 3.71 7.57
CA GLY A 49 12.70 2.26 7.73
C GLY A 49 11.35 1.56 7.89
N LEU A 50 10.24 2.29 7.81
CA LEU A 50 8.88 1.75 7.85
C LEU A 50 8.33 1.57 6.44
N PRO A 51 7.68 0.44 6.11
CA PRO A 51 7.18 0.16 4.77
C PRO A 51 6.03 1.11 4.39
N VAL A 52 6.03 1.55 3.14
CA VAL A 52 4.92 2.28 2.51
C VAL A 52 4.47 1.55 1.25
N GLY A 53 3.17 1.64 0.96
CA GLY A 53 2.52 0.92 -0.14
C GLY A 53 1.99 1.83 -1.24
N ILE A 54 1.93 1.27 -2.45
CA ILE A 54 1.17 1.83 -3.56
C ILE A 54 -0.06 0.97 -3.80
N SER A 55 -1.20 1.61 -4.01
CA SER A 55 -2.47 0.96 -4.35
C SER A 55 -2.76 1.11 -5.84
N PHE A 56 -3.15 -0.01 -6.46
CA PHE A 56 -3.70 -0.06 -7.81
C PHE A 56 -5.19 -0.34 -7.74
N PHE A 57 -5.99 0.39 -8.50
CA PHE A 57 -7.44 0.26 -8.59
C PHE A 57 -7.82 -0.18 -10.01
N GLY A 58 -8.49 -1.33 -10.11
CA GLY A 58 -8.99 -1.85 -11.38
C GLY A 58 -10.42 -1.40 -11.67
N ARG A 59 -10.92 -1.82 -12.83
CA ARG A 59 -12.36 -1.74 -13.15
C ARG A 59 -13.10 -2.89 -12.45
N ALA A 60 -14.42 -2.83 -12.41
CA ALA A 60 -15.22 -3.93 -11.86
C ALA A 60 -14.89 -5.24 -12.60
N TRP A 61 -14.66 -6.31 -11.82
CA TRP A 61 -14.39 -7.66 -12.31
C TRP A 61 -13.13 -7.80 -13.18
N SER A 62 -12.16 -6.87 -13.04
CA SER A 62 -10.90 -6.88 -13.79
C SER A 62 -9.70 -7.36 -12.97
N GLU A 63 -9.91 -8.20 -11.96
CA GLU A 63 -8.88 -8.72 -11.06
C GLU A 63 -7.72 -9.41 -11.79
N PRO A 64 -7.91 -10.20 -12.87
CA PRO A 64 -6.79 -10.80 -13.59
C PRO A 64 -5.79 -9.76 -14.12
N GLN A 65 -6.29 -8.70 -14.76
CA GLN A 65 -5.44 -7.61 -15.26
C GLN A 65 -4.80 -6.83 -14.11
N LEU A 66 -5.54 -6.61 -13.01
CA LEU A 66 -5.02 -5.92 -11.84
C LEU A 66 -3.86 -6.70 -11.18
N LEU A 67 -3.97 -8.03 -11.11
CA LEU A 67 -2.91 -8.91 -10.59
C LEU A 67 -1.67 -8.87 -11.50
N GLU A 68 -1.84 -8.87 -12.81
CA GLU A 68 -0.72 -8.72 -13.76
C GLU A 68 0.03 -7.39 -13.56
N ILE A 69 -0.70 -6.29 -13.39
CA ILE A 69 -0.12 -4.96 -13.14
C ILE A 69 0.67 -4.95 -11.83
N ALA A 70 0.07 -5.44 -10.75
CA ALA A 70 0.72 -5.49 -9.44
C ALA A 70 1.97 -6.39 -9.46
N TYR A 71 1.86 -7.56 -10.10
CA TYR A 71 2.97 -8.49 -10.27
C TYR A 71 4.12 -7.85 -11.06
N ALA A 72 3.82 -7.20 -12.19
CA ALA A 72 4.82 -6.51 -12.99
C ALA A 72 5.55 -5.43 -12.19
N PHE A 73 4.82 -4.67 -11.37
CA PHE A 73 5.41 -3.67 -10.47
C PHE A 73 6.34 -4.31 -9.43
N GLU A 74 5.92 -5.39 -8.76
CA GLU A 74 6.76 -6.08 -7.78
C GLU A 74 8.03 -6.66 -8.42
N GLN A 75 7.90 -7.32 -9.59
CA GLN A 75 9.05 -7.91 -10.29
C GLN A 75 10.03 -6.86 -10.82
N ALA A 76 9.53 -5.71 -11.28
CA ALA A 76 10.37 -4.63 -11.78
C ALA A 76 11.14 -3.91 -10.66
N THR A 77 10.53 -3.78 -9.48
CA THR A 77 11.06 -2.95 -8.41
C THR A 77 11.82 -3.73 -7.34
N ASN A 78 11.41 -4.97 -7.05
CA ASN A 78 11.98 -5.81 -5.99
C ASN A 78 12.12 -5.08 -4.63
N VAL A 79 11.21 -4.14 -4.35
CA VAL A 79 11.34 -3.24 -3.19
C VAL A 79 11.10 -3.95 -1.86
N ARG A 80 10.30 -5.02 -1.86
CA ARG A 80 9.92 -5.75 -0.64
C ARG A 80 11.15 -6.28 0.09
N LYS A 81 11.32 -5.88 1.36
CA LYS A 81 12.27 -6.46 2.31
C LYS A 81 11.51 -7.27 3.35
N ALA A 82 12.04 -8.44 3.70
CA ALA A 82 11.51 -9.21 4.81
C ALA A 82 11.73 -8.43 6.13
N PRO A 83 10.73 -8.38 7.03
CA PRO A 83 10.90 -7.73 8.32
C PRO A 83 11.97 -8.46 9.14
N GLN A 84 12.76 -7.69 9.88
CA GLN A 84 13.78 -8.19 10.80
C GLN A 84 13.51 -7.63 12.19
N PHE A 85 13.80 -8.41 13.22
CA PHE A 85 13.84 -7.87 14.58
C PHE A 85 14.98 -6.85 14.67
N LYS A 86 14.66 -5.65 15.15
CA LYS A 86 15.69 -4.71 15.57
C LYS A 86 16.09 -5.05 17.00
N ASN A 87 17.38 -5.25 17.24
CA ASN A 87 17.89 -5.35 18.61
C ASN A 87 17.64 -4.01 19.30
N ALA A 88 17.28 -4.05 20.59
CA ALA A 88 16.85 -2.87 21.35
C ALA A 88 17.93 -1.79 21.54
N ASP A 89 19.18 -2.07 21.15
CA ASP A 89 20.38 -1.31 21.50
C ASP A 89 21.03 -0.54 20.34
N MET A 90 20.29 -0.29 19.24
CA MET A 90 20.73 0.59 18.14
C MET A 90 19.80 1.78 17.92
#